data_AF-A0A852PZH6-F1
#
_entry.id   AF-A0A852PZH6-F1
#
_cell.length_a   1.000
_cell.length_b   1.000
_cell.length_c   1.000
_cell.angle_alpha   90.00
_cell.angle_beta   90.00
_cell.angle_gamma   90.00
#
_symmetry.space_group_name_H-M   'P 1'
#
loop_
_entity.id
_entity.type
_entity.pdbx_description
1 polymer ?
#
loop_
_entity_poly.entity_id
_entity_poly.type
_entity_poly.pdbx_seq_one_letter_code
_entity_poly.pdbx_strand_id
1 'polypeptide(L)'
;MKEQEIYQKIGELLWSIMPDEVVRIDFIGSIYPEHYSGGAEWVVANGDIHYFPLGQRPDEIEGEIINLMKQLRATLSQEWTQYKFSLFDNMEFNIKFAYVPDEGSWPMLYLRGVSDLEENEIKEYGIPREIWEERIKAKEETAR
;
A
#
# COMPACT_ATOMS: atom_id res chain seq x y z
N MET A 1 -2.18 -18.13 -12.17
CA MET A 1 -3.27 -17.27 -12.65
C MET A 1 -2.69 -16.23 -13.59
N LYS A 2 -3.47 -15.75 -14.55
CA LYS A 2 -3.06 -14.57 -15.34
C LYS A 2 -3.21 -13.31 -14.48
N GLU A 3 -2.39 -12.30 -14.76
CA GLU A 3 -2.42 -11.00 -14.06
C GLU A 3 -3.85 -10.42 -13.95
N GLN A 4 -4.60 -10.41 -15.05
CA GLN A 4 -5.97 -9.88 -15.07
C GLN A 4 -6.94 -10.66 -14.16
N GLU A 5 -6.77 -11.98 -14.02
CA GLU A 5 -7.58 -12.80 -13.11
C GLU A 5 -7.29 -12.45 -11.64
N ILE A 6 -6.04 -12.11 -11.34
CA ILE A 6 -5.64 -11.65 -10.00
C ILE A 6 -6.31 -10.30 -9.72
N TYR A 7 -6.23 -9.34 -10.64
CA TYR A 7 -6.84 -8.02 -10.46
C TYR A 7 -8.36 -8.09 -10.29
N GLN A 8 -9.03 -8.90 -11.11
CA GLN A 8 -10.47 -9.10 -10.96
C GLN A 8 -10.81 -9.66 -9.57
N LYS A 9 -10.10 -10.70 -9.13
CA LYS A 9 -10.36 -11.32 -7.83
C LYS A 9 -10.09 -10.36 -6.66
N ILE A 10 -9.05 -9.51 -6.75
CA ILE A 10 -8.80 -8.47 -5.75
C ILE A 10 -9.97 -7.48 -5.71
N GLY A 11 -10.49 -7.04 -6.87
CA GLY A 11 -11.66 -6.16 -6.93
C GLY A 11 -12.90 -6.80 -6.27
N GLU A 12 -13.18 -8.06 -6.56
CA GLU A 12 -14.29 -8.81 -5.95
C GLU A 12 -14.14 -8.93 -4.42
N LEU A 13 -12.92 -9.22 -3.94
CA LEU A 13 -12.62 -9.30 -2.51
C LEU A 13 -12.79 -7.94 -1.83
N LEU A 14 -12.31 -6.86 -2.43
CA LEU A 14 -12.48 -5.51 -1.89
C LEU A 14 -13.94 -5.09 -1.83
N TRP A 15 -14.71 -5.38 -2.89
CA TRP A 15 -16.14 -5.13 -2.92
C TRP A 15 -16.86 -5.85 -1.78
N SER A 16 -16.46 -7.09 -1.47
CA SER A 16 -17.09 -7.90 -0.41
C SER A 16 -16.92 -7.35 1.01
N ILE A 17 -15.92 -6.49 1.24
CA ILE A 17 -15.62 -5.88 2.53
C ILE A 17 -15.83 -4.37 2.55
N MET A 18 -16.23 -3.78 1.42
CA MET A 18 -16.50 -2.35 1.31
C MET A 18 -17.75 -1.99 2.13
N PRO A 19 -17.64 -1.11 3.14
CA PRO A 19 -18.81 -0.69 3.90
C PRO A 19 -19.81 0.07 3.03
N ASP A 20 -21.08 0.02 3.40
CA ASP A 20 -22.11 0.88 2.79
C ASP A 20 -21.75 2.36 3.03
N GLU A 21 -22.10 3.23 2.07
CA GLU A 21 -21.94 4.70 2.16
C GLU A 21 -20.49 5.24 2.11
N VAL A 22 -19.53 4.45 1.64
CA VAL A 22 -18.14 4.91 1.38
C VAL A 22 -17.94 5.16 -0.11
N VAL A 23 -17.04 6.09 -0.47
CA VAL A 23 -16.77 6.42 -1.88
C VAL A 23 -15.61 5.62 -2.46
N ARG A 24 -14.76 5.05 -1.59
CA ARG A 24 -13.59 4.27 -1.99
C ARG A 24 -13.15 3.34 -0.87
N ILE A 25 -12.75 2.11 -1.22
CA ILE A 25 -11.93 1.24 -0.37
C ILE A 25 -10.54 1.09 -0.98
N ASP A 26 -9.53 1.17 -0.14
CA ASP A 26 -8.12 1.04 -0.48
C ASP A 26 -7.53 -0.18 0.21
N PHE A 27 -6.71 -0.95 -0.50
CA PHE A 27 -5.86 -1.98 0.08
C PHE A 27 -4.40 -1.65 -0.19
N ILE A 28 -3.66 -1.42 0.88
CA ILE A 28 -2.30 -0.87 0.84
C ILE A 28 -1.37 -1.79 1.59
N GLY A 29 -0.17 -2.01 1.04
CA GLY A 29 0.82 -2.83 1.71
C GLY A 29 2.15 -2.92 1.00
N SER A 30 2.99 -3.82 1.52
CA SER A 30 4.32 -4.09 0.99
C SER A 30 4.62 -5.59 0.92
N ILE A 31 5.52 -5.96 0.00
CA ILE A 31 6.13 -7.29 -0.10
C ILE A 31 7.63 -7.11 -0.21
N TYR A 32 8.33 -7.50 0.86
CA TYR A 32 9.78 -7.60 0.93
C TYR A 32 10.20 -9.07 1.10
N PRO A 33 11.48 -9.43 0.93
CA PRO A 33 11.94 -10.81 1.08
C PRO A 33 11.63 -11.42 2.45
N GLU A 34 11.83 -10.65 3.52
CA GLU A 34 11.73 -11.15 4.90
C GLU A 34 10.37 -10.89 5.55
N HIS A 35 9.58 -9.96 5.01
CA HIS A 35 8.30 -9.58 5.59
C HIS A 35 7.36 -8.97 4.57
N TYR A 36 6.07 -8.92 4.92
CA TYR A 36 5.03 -8.33 4.11
C TYR A 36 4.00 -7.64 5.00
N SER A 37 3.27 -6.70 4.42
CA SER A 37 2.12 -6.06 5.03
C SER A 37 0.98 -5.93 4.02
N GLY A 38 -0.20 -5.70 4.55
CA GLY A 38 -1.42 -5.44 3.79
C GLY A 38 -2.51 -5.06 4.76
N GLY A 39 -3.36 -4.11 4.39
CA GLY A 39 -4.50 -3.70 5.19
C GLY A 39 -5.47 -2.87 4.38
N ALA A 40 -6.76 -3.01 4.70
CA ALA A 40 -7.82 -2.23 4.10
C ALA A 40 -8.12 -0.96 4.92
N GLU A 41 -8.29 0.15 4.21
CA GLU A 41 -8.82 1.41 4.71
C GLU A 41 -9.93 1.89 3.76
N TRP A 42 -10.88 2.69 4.22
CA TRP A 42 -11.91 3.27 3.35
C TRP A 42 -12.02 4.76 3.52
N VAL A 43 -12.55 5.40 2.49
CA VAL A 43 -12.71 6.85 2.40
C VAL A 43 -14.17 7.18 2.22
N VAL A 44 -14.67 8.07 3.07
CA VAL A 44 -16.02 8.61 3.00
C VAL A 44 -16.06 9.90 2.16
N ALA A 45 -17.25 10.39 1.82
CA ALA A 45 -17.42 11.49 0.87
C ALA A 45 -16.72 12.81 1.24
N ASN A 46 -16.46 13.06 2.52
CA ASN A 46 -15.73 14.25 2.98
C ASN A 46 -14.19 14.12 2.87
N GLY A 47 -13.69 12.95 2.46
CA GLY A 47 -12.26 12.66 2.31
C GLY A 47 -11.60 12.01 3.54
N ASP A 48 -12.33 11.80 4.63
CA ASP A 48 -11.78 11.17 5.83
C ASP A 48 -11.47 9.69 5.59
N ILE A 49 -10.32 9.25 6.11
CA ILE A 49 -9.85 7.87 6.04
C ILE A 49 -10.24 7.14 7.33
N HIS A 50 -10.81 5.96 7.18
CA HIS A 50 -11.22 5.09 8.27
C HIS A 50 -10.61 3.71 8.14
N TYR A 51 -10.46 3.05 9.27
CA TYR A 51 -9.90 1.71 9.40
C TYR A 51 -10.89 0.79 10.11
N PHE A 52 -10.77 -0.51 9.88
CA PHE A 52 -11.58 -1.49 10.58
C PHE A 52 -11.33 -1.42 12.09
N PRO A 53 -12.39 -1.38 12.93
CA PRO A 53 -12.23 -1.46 14.37
C PRO A 53 -11.46 -2.73 14.77
N LEU A 54 -10.78 -2.66 15.92
CA LEU A 54 -10.09 -3.82 16.47
C LEU A 54 -11.07 -5.00 16.62
N GLY A 55 -10.70 -6.15 16.07
CA GLY A 55 -11.52 -7.37 16.09
C GLY A 55 -12.65 -7.42 15.05
N GLN A 56 -12.78 -6.39 14.21
CA GLN A 56 -13.70 -6.37 13.06
C GLN A 56 -12.98 -6.34 11.72
N ARG A 57 -11.65 -6.48 11.75
CA ARG A 57 -10.82 -6.54 10.56
C ARG A 57 -11.16 -7.79 9.75
N PRO A 58 -11.33 -7.70 8.43
CA PRO A 58 -11.63 -8.85 7.59
C PRO A 58 -10.34 -9.65 7.29
N ASP A 59 -9.70 -10.18 8.34
CA ASP A 59 -8.36 -10.79 8.29
C ASP A 59 -8.24 -11.91 7.24
N GLU A 60 -9.30 -12.71 7.05
CA GLU A 60 -9.34 -13.76 6.04
C GLU A 60 -9.27 -13.21 4.62
N ILE A 61 -10.07 -12.18 4.32
CA ILE A 61 -10.11 -11.53 3.00
C ILE A 61 -8.81 -10.80 2.72
N GLU A 62 -8.27 -10.07 3.71
CA GLU A 62 -6.98 -9.40 3.55
C GLU A 62 -5.84 -10.42 3.36
N GLY A 63 -5.88 -11.55 4.05
CA GLY A 63 -4.94 -12.66 3.85
C GLY A 63 -5.02 -13.25 2.44
N GLU A 64 -6.22 -13.39 1.89
CA GLU A 64 -6.41 -13.80 0.49
C GLU A 64 -5.80 -12.78 -0.49
N ILE A 65 -6.05 -11.49 -0.29
CA ILE A 65 -5.47 -10.43 -1.13
C ILE A 65 -3.94 -10.48 -1.04
N ILE A 66 -3.35 -10.60 0.15
CA ILE A 66 -1.89 -10.72 0.31
C ILE A 66 -1.33 -11.92 -0.45
N ASN A 67 -2.01 -13.08 -0.41
CA ASN A 67 -1.58 -14.26 -1.16
C ASN A 67 -1.65 -14.04 -2.68
N LEU A 68 -2.66 -13.32 -3.16
CA LEU A 68 -2.76 -12.90 -4.56
C LEU A 68 -1.62 -11.93 -4.92
N MET A 69 -1.27 -11.00 -4.04
CA MET A 69 -0.15 -10.09 -4.25
C MET A 69 1.21 -10.80 -4.34
N LYS A 70 1.43 -11.83 -3.52
CA LYS A 70 2.64 -12.67 -3.63
C LYS A 70 2.71 -13.41 -4.96
N GLN A 71 1.59 -13.93 -5.44
CA GLN A 71 1.51 -14.58 -6.76
C GLN A 71 1.76 -13.58 -7.89
N LEU A 72 1.19 -12.39 -7.78
CA LEU A 72 1.38 -11.31 -8.75
C LEU A 72 2.86 -10.89 -8.81
N ARG A 73 3.50 -10.73 -7.64
CA ARG A 73 4.93 -10.42 -7.52
C ARG A 73 5.80 -11.43 -8.24
N ALA A 74 5.48 -12.72 -8.14
CA ALA A 74 6.20 -13.79 -8.82
C ALA A 74 5.96 -13.84 -10.34
N THR A 75 4.88 -13.20 -10.83
CA THR A 75 4.49 -13.21 -12.24
C THR A 75 5.03 -12.00 -13.00
N LEU A 76 5.15 -10.85 -12.33
CA LEU A 76 5.63 -9.61 -12.92
C LEU A 76 7.16 -9.54 -12.90
N SER A 77 7.76 -9.18 -14.03
CA SER A 77 9.21 -8.92 -14.12
C SER A 77 9.61 -7.57 -13.51
N GLN A 78 8.64 -6.69 -13.25
CA GLN A 78 8.89 -5.36 -12.68
C GLN A 78 9.21 -5.47 -11.20
N GLU A 79 10.23 -4.74 -10.75
CA GLU A 79 10.54 -4.59 -9.33
C GLU A 79 9.62 -3.53 -8.69
N TRP A 80 8.74 -3.98 -7.81
CA TRP A 80 7.89 -3.17 -6.95
C TRP A 80 7.88 -3.83 -5.57
N THR A 81 7.85 -3.03 -4.52
CA THR A 81 7.85 -3.52 -3.14
C THR A 81 6.62 -3.05 -2.39
N GLN A 82 5.94 -2.02 -2.89
CA GLN A 82 4.74 -1.47 -2.30
C GLN A 82 3.65 -1.33 -3.34
N TYR A 83 2.40 -1.42 -2.88
CA TYR A 83 1.23 -1.42 -3.74
C TYR A 83 0.05 -0.71 -3.08
N LYS A 84 -0.86 -0.21 -3.92
CA LYS A 84 -2.19 0.25 -3.53
C LYS A 84 -3.20 -0.16 -4.58
N PHE A 85 -4.26 -0.81 -4.14
CA PHE A 85 -5.46 -1.04 -4.93
C PHE A 85 -6.56 -0.15 -4.38
N SER A 86 -7.31 0.49 -5.27
CA SER A 86 -8.41 1.39 -4.93
C SER A 86 -9.64 0.97 -5.73
N LEU A 87 -10.71 0.62 -5.04
CA LEU A 87 -12.02 0.35 -5.64
C LEU A 87 -12.97 1.47 -5.25
N PHE A 88 -13.55 2.13 -6.24
CA PHE A 88 -14.49 3.22 -6.06
C PHE A 88 -15.94 2.71 -6.14
N ASP A 89 -16.87 3.45 -5.54
CA ASP A 89 -18.31 3.13 -5.54
C ASP A 89 -18.93 3.08 -6.95
N ASN A 90 -18.32 3.77 -7.91
CA ASN A 90 -18.66 3.76 -9.33
C ASN A 90 -18.04 2.58 -10.11
N MET A 91 -17.42 1.62 -9.41
CA MET A 91 -16.70 0.45 -9.97
C MET A 91 -15.39 0.76 -10.71
N GLU A 92 -14.87 1.99 -10.62
CA GLU A 92 -13.51 2.29 -11.08
C GLU A 92 -12.50 1.54 -10.20
N PHE A 93 -11.52 0.92 -10.83
CA PHE A 93 -10.50 0.14 -10.15
C PHE A 93 -9.11 0.63 -10.52
N ASN A 94 -8.42 1.22 -9.55
CA ASN A 94 -7.10 1.82 -9.73
C ASN A 94 -6.02 1.02 -9.02
N ILE A 95 -4.90 0.83 -9.70
CA ILE A 95 -3.77 0.04 -9.24
C ILE A 95 -2.52 0.91 -9.30
N LYS A 96 -1.77 0.95 -8.19
CA LYS A 96 -0.47 1.62 -8.11
C LYS A 96 0.56 0.67 -7.55
N PHE A 97 1.73 0.68 -8.18
CA PHE A 97 2.93 0.01 -7.71
C PHE A 97 4.04 1.03 -7.54
N ALA A 98 4.87 0.83 -6.52
CA ALA A 98 6.08 1.60 -6.33
C ALA A 98 7.21 0.67 -5.89
N TYR A 99 8.43 1.01 -6.31
CA TYR A 99 9.62 0.45 -5.72
C TYR A 99 10.11 1.41 -4.63
N VAL A 100 10.06 0.93 -3.39
CA VAL A 100 10.64 1.57 -2.21
C VAL A 100 11.54 0.54 -1.55
N PRO A 101 12.86 0.75 -1.44
CA PRO A 101 13.74 -0.14 -0.71
C PRO A 101 13.24 -0.35 0.72
N ASP A 102 13.49 -1.52 1.29
CA ASP A 102 13.07 -1.84 2.67
C ASP A 102 13.60 -0.80 3.67
N GLU A 103 14.85 -0.39 3.49
CA GLU A 103 15.49 0.66 4.30
C GLU A 103 14.77 2.01 4.19
N GLY A 104 14.21 2.31 3.02
CA GLY A 104 13.44 3.52 2.75
C GLY A 104 11.98 3.42 3.19
N SER A 105 11.50 2.24 3.58
CA SER A 105 10.14 2.00 4.03
C SER A 105 9.91 2.59 5.43
N TRP A 106 8.72 3.13 5.67
CA TRP A 106 8.36 3.67 6.99
C TRP A 106 6.90 3.37 7.32
N PRO A 107 6.54 3.15 8.61
CA PRO A 107 5.15 2.95 9.00
C PRO A 107 4.23 4.06 8.48
N MET A 108 3.11 3.67 7.88
CA MET A 108 2.11 4.55 7.25
C MET A 108 2.60 5.39 6.05
N LEU A 109 3.87 5.28 5.66
CA LEU A 109 4.40 5.90 4.44
C LEU A 109 4.45 4.85 3.33
N TYR A 110 3.41 4.85 2.50
CA TYR A 110 3.31 3.94 1.37
C TYR A 110 3.49 4.65 0.03
N LEU A 111 4.02 3.92 -0.95
CA LEU A 111 4.36 4.34 -2.32
C LEU A 111 5.43 5.42 -2.44
N ARG A 112 6.03 5.85 -1.33
CA ARG A 112 7.13 6.81 -1.23
C ARG A 112 8.12 6.29 -0.19
N GLY A 113 9.41 6.48 -0.44
CA GLY A 113 10.43 6.24 0.57
C GLY A 113 10.62 7.46 1.47
N VAL A 114 11.25 7.27 2.63
CA VAL A 114 11.64 8.38 3.53
C VAL A 114 12.43 9.47 2.79
N SER A 115 13.34 9.08 1.89
CA SER A 115 14.12 10.01 1.07
C SER A 115 13.33 10.76 -0.01
N ASP A 116 12.03 10.47 -0.16
CA ASP A 116 11.13 11.18 -1.09
C ASP A 116 10.30 12.25 -0.37
N LEU A 117 10.45 12.39 0.95
CA LEU A 117 9.78 13.40 1.76
C LEU A 117 10.57 14.70 1.80
N GLU A 118 9.87 15.82 1.86
CA GLU A 118 10.39 17.11 2.29
C GLU A 118 10.49 17.18 3.83
N GLU A 119 11.37 18.05 4.37
CA GLU A 119 11.62 18.14 5.82
C GLU A 119 10.35 18.51 6.63
N ASN A 120 9.40 19.24 6.05
CA ASN A 120 8.13 19.56 6.70
C ASN A 120 7.18 18.36 6.78
N GLU A 121 7.25 17.40 5.85
CA GLU A 121 6.41 16.20 5.82
C GLU A 121 6.82 15.16 6.89
N ILE A 122 8.11 15.08 7.25
CA ILE A 122 8.63 14.02 8.14
C ILE A 122 7.93 14.00 9.52
N LYS A 123 7.44 15.16 9.97
CA LYS A 123 6.71 15.31 11.24
C LYS A 123 5.37 14.58 11.24
N GLU A 124 4.71 14.50 10.08
CA GLU A 124 3.42 13.82 9.93
C GLU A 124 3.55 12.30 10.15
N TYR A 125 4.71 11.76 9.80
CA TYR A 125 5.04 10.33 9.92
C TYR A 125 5.88 10.00 11.16
N GLY A 126 6.18 10.99 12.00
CA GLY A 126 7.03 10.82 13.19
C GLY A 126 8.45 10.36 12.86
N ILE A 127 8.95 10.68 11.67
CA ILE A 127 10.29 10.30 11.22
C ILE A 127 11.33 11.23 11.88
N PRO A 128 12.34 10.69 12.60
CA PRO A 128 13.44 11.49 13.10
C PRO A 128 14.23 12.15 11.97
N ARG A 129 14.60 13.41 12.14
CA ARG A 129 15.33 14.19 11.13
C ARG A 129 16.62 13.51 10.71
N GLU A 130 17.34 12.92 11.65
CA GLU A 130 18.61 12.24 11.43
C GLU A 130 18.45 11.05 10.47
N ILE A 131 17.39 10.25 10.66
CA ILE A 131 17.06 9.13 9.76
C ILE A 131 16.74 9.64 8.36
N TRP A 132 15.95 10.70 8.24
CA TRP A 132 15.63 11.30 6.95
C TRP A 132 16.89 11.80 6.21
N GLU A 133 17.77 12.53 6.90
CA GLU A 133 19.03 13.02 6.34
C GLU A 133 19.95 11.87 5.88
N GLU A 134 20.03 10.77 6.64
CA GLU A 134 20.78 9.57 6.25
C GLU A 134 20.21 8.94 4.97
N ARG A 135 18.88 8.85 4.83
CA ARG A 135 18.23 8.30 3.64
C ARG A 135 18.43 9.17 2.41
N ILE A 136 18.38 10.49 2.55
CA ILE A 136 18.67 11.43 1.45
C ILE A 136 20.11 11.22 0.94
N LYS A 137 21.09 11.18 1.83
CA LYS A 137 22.50 10.95 1.46
C LYS A 137 22.70 9.62 0.73
N ALA A 138 22.13 8.54 1.24
CA ALA A 138 22.23 7.22 0.61
C ALA A 138 21.63 7.19 -0.81
N LYS A 139 20.53 7.91 -1.03
CA LYS A 139 19.90 8.05 -2.35
C LYS A 139 20.79 8.84 -3.33
N GLU A 140 21.42 9.92 -2.88
CA GLU A 140 22.37 10.69 -3.70
C GLU A 140 23.61 9.89 -4.08
N GLU A 141 24.11 9.04 -3.17
CA GLU A 141 25.27 8.18 -3.44
C GLU A 141 24.95 7.06 -4.44
N THR A 142 23.73 6.51 -4.40
CA THR A 142 23.27 5.47 -5.34
C THR A 142 22.97 6.03 -6.74
N ALA A 143 22.68 7.33 -6.83
CA ALA A 143 22.40 8.02 -8.09
C ALA A 143 23.66 8.52 -8.83
N ARG A 144 24.85 8.39 -8.22
CA ARG A 144 26.14 8.74 -8.82
C ARG A 144 26.79 7.56 -9.51
#